data_AF-A0A1V4A665-F1
#
_entry.id   AF-A0A1V4A665-F1
#
_cell.length_a   1.000
_cell.length_b   1.000
_cell.length_c   1.000
_cell.angle_alpha   90.00
_cell.angle_beta   90.00
_cell.angle_gamma   90.00
#
_symmetry.space_group_name_H-M   'P 1'
#
loop_
_entity.id
_entity.type
_entity.pdbx_description
1 polymer ?
#
loop_
_entity_poly.entity_id
_entity_poly.type
_entity_poly.pdbx_seq_one_letter_code
_entity_poly.pdbx_strand_id
1 'polypeptide(L)'
;MTGHRHEAEVERRVLGPAGLRYSYFPDADTDIRGPHNDGYQEFPKAGGEVELRDVTRWSQTESWAAGHLTSTTTDLERSLHRLFRGRIVRGPALEEMFTMPRRPAHPDEAVPTFGSGWPGQYSAGRSVEHSQAIAFWGKSGSRYGYTTAVGATRDPPRSLVYSVNATDAKGRDLNRTA
;
A
#
# COMPACT_ATOMS: atom_id res chain seq x y z
N MET A 1 16.85 3.34 -17.11
CA MET A 1 15.72 2.38 -17.14
C MET A 1 16.27 0.99 -17.43
N THR A 2 15.64 -0.08 -16.91
CA THR A 2 16.20 -1.45 -16.98
C THR A 2 15.87 -2.21 -18.27
N GLY A 3 14.92 -1.72 -19.09
CA GLY A 3 14.46 -2.41 -20.30
C GLY A 3 13.47 -3.55 -20.04
N HIS A 4 13.09 -3.78 -18.78
CA HIS A 4 12.12 -4.80 -18.40
C HIS A 4 10.80 -4.17 -17.91
N ARG A 5 9.72 -4.96 -17.96
CA ARG A 5 8.45 -4.61 -17.32
C ARG A 5 8.65 -4.42 -15.80
N HIS A 6 7.87 -3.55 -15.16
CA HIS A 6 8.08 -3.27 -13.74
C HIS A 6 7.79 -4.48 -12.86
N GLU A 7 6.83 -5.32 -13.25
CA GLU A 7 6.44 -6.56 -12.58
C GLU A 7 7.64 -7.49 -12.44
N ALA A 8 8.39 -7.66 -13.53
CA ALA A 8 9.58 -8.52 -13.58
C ALA A 8 10.70 -7.97 -12.68
N GLU A 9 10.85 -6.65 -12.57
CA GLU A 9 11.81 -6.07 -11.64
C GLU A 9 11.38 -6.24 -10.18
N VAL A 10 10.08 -6.10 -9.88
CA VAL A 10 9.56 -6.30 -8.51
C VAL A 10 9.64 -7.78 -8.11
N GLU A 11 9.28 -8.71 -9.00
CA GLU A 11 9.43 -10.15 -8.77
C GLU A 11 10.88 -10.51 -8.47
N ARG A 12 11.81 -10.07 -9.33
CA ARG A 12 13.23 -10.41 -9.23
C ARG A 12 13.92 -9.77 -8.03
N ARG A 13 13.60 -8.52 -7.70
CA ARG A 13 14.31 -7.74 -6.65
C ARG A 13 13.62 -7.79 -5.29
N VAL A 14 12.31 -8.06 -5.25
CA VAL A 14 11.50 -7.96 -4.04
C VAL A 14 10.85 -9.30 -3.72
N LEU A 15 9.92 -9.79 -4.56
CA LEU A 15 9.07 -10.93 -4.19
C LEU A 15 9.89 -12.20 -3.98
N GLY A 16 10.74 -12.56 -4.95
CA GLY A 16 11.60 -13.74 -4.88
C GLY A 16 12.58 -13.69 -3.70
N PRO A 17 13.46 -12.66 -3.60
CA PRO A 17 14.43 -12.56 -2.51
C PRO A 17 13.81 -12.45 -1.11
N ALA A 18 12.61 -11.87 -0.97
CA ALA A 18 11.89 -11.81 0.29
C ALA A 18 11.08 -13.09 0.57
N GLY A 19 10.98 -14.01 -0.40
CA GLY A 19 10.26 -15.27 -0.30
C GLY A 19 8.74 -15.09 -0.22
N LEU A 20 8.18 -14.14 -0.98
CA LEU A 20 6.76 -13.83 -1.01
C LEU A 20 6.06 -14.75 -2.02
N ARG A 21 5.71 -15.96 -1.57
CA ARG A 21 5.27 -17.06 -2.46
C ARG A 21 3.82 -16.95 -2.94
N TYR A 22 3.04 -16.11 -2.27
CA TYR A 22 1.63 -15.86 -2.56
C TYR A 22 1.40 -14.41 -3.03
N SER A 23 2.48 -13.66 -3.27
CA SER A 23 2.42 -12.35 -3.92
C SER A 23 2.69 -12.48 -5.41
N TYR A 24 1.85 -11.88 -6.25
CA TYR A 24 1.98 -11.94 -7.70
C TYR A 24 1.28 -10.77 -8.39
N PHE A 25 1.63 -10.55 -9.65
CA PHE A 25 0.93 -9.64 -10.54
C PHE A 25 -0.01 -10.44 -11.45
N PRO A 26 -1.31 -10.15 -11.46
CA PRO A 26 -2.28 -10.94 -12.22
C PRO A 26 -2.29 -10.64 -13.73
N ASP A 27 -1.48 -9.71 -14.26
CA ASP A 27 -1.61 -9.22 -15.63
C ASP A 27 -3.09 -8.88 -15.95
N ALA A 28 -3.68 -9.49 -17.00
CA ALA A 28 -5.09 -9.35 -17.37
C ALA A 28 -6.01 -10.44 -16.76
N ASP A 29 -5.46 -11.34 -15.96
CA ASP A 29 -6.23 -12.35 -15.23
C ASP A 29 -7.10 -11.65 -14.17
N THR A 30 -8.38 -11.96 -14.17
CA THR A 30 -9.34 -11.38 -13.21
C THR A 30 -9.51 -12.25 -11.97
N ASP A 31 -9.02 -13.49 -11.99
CA ASP A 31 -9.18 -14.43 -10.88
C ASP A 31 -8.10 -14.23 -9.79
N ILE A 32 -8.52 -14.40 -8.53
CA ILE A 32 -7.61 -14.45 -7.39
C ILE A 32 -7.18 -15.90 -7.16
N ARG A 33 -5.86 -16.14 -7.12
CA ARG A 33 -5.28 -17.48 -6.99
C ARG A 33 -5.35 -17.95 -5.54
N GLY A 34 -5.82 -19.18 -5.32
CA GLY A 34 -5.89 -19.80 -4.00
C GLY A 34 -7.05 -19.27 -3.14
N PRO A 35 -7.09 -19.61 -1.84
CA PRO A 35 -8.17 -19.16 -0.94
C PRO A 35 -8.19 -17.64 -0.77
N HIS A 36 -9.37 -17.04 -0.95
CA HIS A 36 -9.63 -15.62 -0.77
C HIS A 36 -11.08 -15.40 -0.31
N ASN A 37 -11.35 -14.25 0.29
CA ASN A 37 -12.71 -13.81 0.58
C ASN A 37 -13.28 -13.11 -0.66
N ASP A 38 -14.58 -13.22 -0.89
CA ASP A 38 -15.26 -12.46 -1.94
C ASP A 38 -15.31 -10.97 -1.60
N GLY A 39 -14.99 -10.13 -2.59
CA GLY A 39 -15.01 -8.67 -2.48
C GLY A 39 -16.35 -8.12 -2.96
N TYR A 40 -16.92 -7.18 -2.21
CA TYR A 40 -18.19 -6.55 -2.57
C TYR A 40 -18.06 -5.04 -2.63
N GLN A 41 -18.80 -4.38 -3.52
CA GLN A 41 -18.81 -2.93 -3.67
C GLN A 41 -20.23 -2.41 -3.75
N GLU A 42 -20.48 -1.31 -3.05
CA GLU A 42 -21.73 -0.56 -3.12
C GLU A 42 -21.77 0.29 -4.40
N PHE A 43 -22.87 0.19 -5.13
CA PHE A 43 -23.18 0.97 -6.32
C PHE A 43 -24.44 1.79 -6.08
N PRO A 44 -24.37 3.13 -6.15
CA PRO A 44 -25.54 3.99 -6.05
C PRO A 44 -26.53 3.72 -7.20
N LYS A 45 -27.81 3.70 -6.87
CA LYS A 45 -28.92 3.61 -7.82
C LYS A 45 -29.74 4.90 -7.86
N ALA A 46 -30.53 5.04 -8.93
CA ALA A 46 -31.54 6.09 -8.99
C ALA A 46 -32.49 5.98 -7.78
N GLY A 47 -32.88 7.11 -7.21
CA GLY A 47 -33.76 7.15 -6.03
C GLY A 47 -33.04 6.98 -4.68
N GLY A 48 -31.70 6.91 -4.65
CA GLY A 48 -30.92 6.85 -3.41
C GLY A 48 -30.74 5.45 -2.82
N GLU A 49 -31.20 4.41 -3.53
CA GLU A 49 -30.92 3.03 -3.18
C GLU A 49 -29.44 2.67 -3.43
N VAL A 50 -28.95 1.65 -2.75
CA VAL A 50 -27.60 1.10 -2.92
C VAL A 50 -27.69 -0.37 -3.29
N GLU A 51 -26.96 -0.77 -4.33
CA GLU A 51 -26.79 -2.16 -4.73
C GLU A 51 -25.42 -2.67 -4.32
N LEU A 52 -25.37 -3.76 -3.57
CA LEU A 52 -24.12 -4.46 -3.29
C LEU A 52 -23.83 -5.44 -4.44
N ARG A 53 -22.68 -5.28 -5.11
CA ARG A 53 -22.23 -6.17 -6.18
C ARG A 53 -20.97 -6.91 -5.78
N ASP A 54 -20.90 -8.19 -6.15
CA ASP A 54 -19.67 -8.96 -6.11
C ASP A 54 -18.71 -8.40 -7.17
N VAL A 55 -17.52 -8.00 -6.70
CA VAL A 55 -16.42 -7.41 -7.48
C VAL A 55 -15.13 -8.20 -7.25
N THR A 56 -15.24 -9.46 -6.84
CA THR A 56 -14.08 -10.36 -6.61
C THR A 56 -13.26 -10.50 -7.87
N ARG A 57 -13.94 -10.59 -9.02
CA ARG A 57 -13.34 -10.75 -10.35
C ARG A 57 -13.34 -9.44 -11.09
N TRP A 58 -12.16 -8.81 -11.19
CA TRP A 58 -11.98 -7.61 -12.00
C TRP A 58 -10.51 -7.42 -12.38
N SER A 59 -10.27 -6.78 -13.53
CA SER A 59 -8.91 -6.57 -14.04
C SER A 59 -8.15 -5.55 -13.19
N GLN A 60 -6.93 -5.92 -12.77
CA GLN A 60 -6.03 -4.99 -12.05
C GLN A 60 -5.20 -4.11 -12.98
N THR A 61 -5.28 -4.29 -14.31
CA THR A 61 -4.40 -3.62 -15.27
C THR A 61 -4.51 -2.10 -15.23
N GLU A 62 -5.67 -1.54 -14.89
CA GLU A 62 -5.89 -0.10 -14.75
C GLU A 62 -4.98 0.53 -13.68
N SER A 63 -4.64 -0.23 -12.64
CA SER A 63 -3.78 0.26 -11.55
C SER A 63 -2.31 0.32 -11.93
N TRP A 64 -1.87 -0.52 -12.86
CA TRP A 64 -0.46 -0.74 -13.21
C TRP A 64 0.44 -0.77 -11.95
N ALA A 65 1.60 -0.11 -11.99
CA ALA A 65 2.54 -0.03 -10.87
C ALA A 65 1.98 0.63 -9.59
N ALA A 66 0.83 1.30 -9.63
CA ALA A 66 0.27 2.00 -8.48
C ALA A 66 -0.47 1.07 -7.50
N GLY A 67 -0.91 -0.11 -7.92
CA GLY A 67 -1.72 -0.96 -7.04
C GLY A 67 -2.14 -2.33 -7.56
N HIS A 68 -1.54 -2.86 -8.62
CA HIS A 68 -1.98 -4.16 -9.18
C HIS A 68 -1.35 -5.42 -8.53
N LEU A 69 -0.71 -5.29 -7.36
CA LEU A 69 -0.13 -6.45 -6.66
C LEU A 69 -1.21 -7.18 -5.85
N THR A 70 -1.39 -8.48 -6.10
CA THR A 70 -2.16 -9.38 -5.22
C THR A 70 -1.20 -10.02 -4.21
N SER A 71 -1.63 -10.15 -2.95
CA SER A 71 -0.79 -10.67 -1.88
C SER A 71 -1.60 -11.26 -0.73
N THR A 72 -0.90 -11.82 0.26
CA THR A 72 -1.46 -12.26 1.54
C THR A 72 -0.95 -11.37 2.68
N THR A 73 -1.66 -11.34 3.81
CA THR A 73 -1.21 -10.62 5.00
C THR A 73 0.14 -11.14 5.51
N THR A 74 0.38 -12.44 5.42
CA THR A 74 1.65 -13.08 5.77
C THR A 74 2.81 -12.61 4.89
N ASP A 75 2.62 -12.55 3.57
CA ASP A 75 3.68 -12.10 2.67
C ASP A 75 3.92 -10.59 2.77
N LEU A 76 2.86 -9.80 2.99
CA LEU A 76 3.00 -8.37 3.27
C LEU A 76 3.78 -8.13 4.57
N GLU A 77 3.47 -8.84 5.65
CA GLU A 77 4.22 -8.77 6.90
C GLU A 77 5.69 -9.19 6.72
N ARG A 78 5.94 -10.27 5.98
CA ARG A 78 7.30 -10.72 5.64
C ARG A 78 8.05 -9.63 4.87
N SER A 79 7.40 -8.99 3.90
CA SER A 79 8.00 -7.92 3.10
C SER A 79 8.41 -6.73 3.99
N LEU A 80 7.56 -6.34 4.96
CA LEU A 80 7.85 -5.30 5.93
C LEU A 80 9.08 -5.62 6.76
N HIS A 81 9.11 -6.81 7.37
CA HIS A 81 10.24 -7.23 8.19
C HIS A 81 11.54 -7.31 7.40
N ARG A 82 11.50 -7.79 6.16
CA ARG A 82 12.68 -7.86 5.29
C ARG A 82 13.16 -6.48 4.88
N LEU A 83 12.25 -5.57 4.53
CA LEU A 83 12.59 -4.21 4.17
C LEU A 83 13.24 -3.47 5.35
N PHE A 84 12.61 -3.49 6.52
CA PHE A 84 13.04 -2.72 7.68
C PHE A 84 14.38 -3.22 8.24
N ARG A 85 14.70 -4.50 8.02
CA ARG A 85 16.00 -5.10 8.36
C ARG A 85 17.06 -4.97 7.25
N GLY A 86 16.83 -4.12 6.25
CA GLY A 86 17.77 -3.90 5.16
C GLY A 86 18.00 -5.10 4.26
N ARG A 87 17.01 -5.97 4.08
CA ARG A 87 17.15 -7.16 3.21
C ARG A 87 16.66 -6.93 1.79
N ILE A 88 15.82 -5.92 1.57
CA ILE A 88 15.32 -5.51 0.25
C ILE A 88 16.06 -4.25 -0.21
N VAL A 89 15.90 -3.13 0.50
CA VAL A 89 16.64 -1.88 0.30
C VAL A 89 17.69 -1.76 1.40
N ARG A 90 18.89 -1.24 1.10
CA ARG A 90 20.04 -1.21 2.03
C ARG A 90 20.65 0.18 2.17
N GLY A 91 21.29 0.41 3.31
CA GLY A 91 22.15 1.57 3.53
C GLY A 91 21.41 2.90 3.34
N PRO A 92 22.01 3.90 2.68
CA PRO A 92 21.42 5.23 2.53
C PRO A 92 20.02 5.23 1.91
N ALA A 93 19.75 4.32 0.96
CA ALA A 93 18.44 4.22 0.33
C ALA A 93 17.35 3.73 1.30
N LEU A 94 17.71 2.91 2.30
CA LEU A 94 16.76 2.51 3.35
C LEU A 94 16.49 3.68 4.30
N GLU A 95 17.54 4.42 4.67
CA GLU A 95 17.40 5.61 5.53
C GLU A 95 16.54 6.69 4.89
N GLU A 96 16.65 6.86 3.57
CA GLU A 96 15.80 7.78 2.80
C GLU A 96 14.30 7.43 2.94
N MET A 97 13.94 6.14 2.97
CA MET A 97 12.54 5.72 3.18
C MET A 97 12.00 6.09 4.57
N PHE A 98 12.86 6.37 5.55
CA PHE A 98 12.50 6.84 6.89
C PHE A 98 12.76 8.33 7.10
N THR A 99 13.10 9.07 6.04
CA THR A 99 13.42 10.49 6.11
C THR A 99 12.31 11.31 5.49
N MET A 100 11.80 12.27 6.27
CA MET A 100 10.77 13.21 5.81
C MET A 100 11.39 14.37 5.02
N PRO A 101 10.76 14.83 3.92
CA PRO A 101 11.26 15.97 3.17
C PRO A 101 11.26 17.24 4.02
N ARG A 102 12.30 18.04 3.86
CA ARG A 102 12.50 19.33 4.55
C ARG A 102 12.45 20.48 3.55
N ARG A 103 12.05 21.67 4.00
CA ARG A 103 12.04 22.87 3.15
C ARG A 103 13.49 23.31 2.89
N PRO A 104 13.93 23.51 1.63
CA PRO A 104 15.33 23.87 1.34
C PRO A 104 15.80 25.15 2.04
N ALA A 105 14.94 26.17 2.12
CA ALA A 105 15.25 27.44 2.77
C ALA A 105 15.03 27.43 4.30
N HIS A 106 14.33 26.41 4.83
CA HIS A 106 13.99 26.29 6.25
C HIS A 106 14.09 24.82 6.67
N PRO A 107 15.32 24.26 6.79
CA PRO A 107 15.52 22.82 6.98
C PRO A 107 14.92 22.28 8.29
N ASP A 108 14.75 23.14 9.29
CA ASP A 108 14.10 22.79 10.56
C ASP A 108 12.58 22.66 10.43
N GLU A 109 12.00 23.21 9.36
CA GLU A 109 10.56 23.16 9.10
C GLU A 109 10.19 21.94 8.23
N ALA A 110 9.11 21.27 8.63
CA ALA A 110 8.51 20.22 7.82
C ALA A 110 7.90 20.80 6.54
N VAL A 111 7.99 20.08 5.43
CA VAL A 111 7.17 20.37 4.26
C VAL A 111 5.71 20.09 4.63
N PRO A 112 4.77 21.04 4.48
CA PRO A 112 3.38 20.80 4.85
C PRO A 112 2.70 19.85 3.86
N THR A 113 1.79 19.04 4.37
CA THR A 113 0.86 18.24 3.56
C THR A 113 -0.08 19.19 2.81
N PHE A 114 -0.16 19.02 1.49
CA PHE A 114 -1.00 19.85 0.63
C PHE A 114 -2.46 19.83 1.08
N GLY A 115 -3.08 21.00 1.18
CA GLY A 115 -4.50 21.17 1.55
C GLY A 115 -4.81 21.13 3.04
N SER A 116 -3.91 20.63 3.90
CA SER A 116 -4.17 20.52 5.35
C SER A 116 -3.26 21.38 6.22
N GLY A 117 -2.06 21.71 5.73
CA GLY A 117 -1.07 22.52 6.48
C GLY A 117 -0.36 21.76 7.60
N TRP A 118 -0.77 20.51 7.88
CA TRP A 118 -0.08 19.62 8.83
C TRP A 118 1.33 19.25 8.31
N PRO A 119 2.27 18.88 9.20
CA PRO A 119 3.56 18.33 8.78
C PRO A 119 3.40 17.22 7.75
N GLY A 120 4.34 17.13 6.81
CA GLY A 120 4.36 16.10 5.78
C GLY A 120 4.30 14.70 6.41
N GLN A 121 3.53 13.81 5.80
CA GLN A 121 3.35 12.43 6.25
C GLN A 121 3.88 11.40 5.26
N TYR A 122 4.50 11.82 4.16
CA TYR A 122 4.97 10.95 3.08
C TYR A 122 6.48 11.05 2.89
N SER A 123 7.14 9.89 2.90
CA SER A 123 8.55 9.71 2.57
C SER A 123 8.69 8.88 1.28
N ALA A 124 9.91 8.46 0.93
CA ALA A 124 10.14 7.60 -0.23
C ALA A 124 9.38 6.26 -0.08
N GLY A 125 8.27 6.14 -0.81
CA GLY A 125 7.47 4.92 -0.96
C GLY A 125 6.50 4.60 0.18
N ARG A 126 6.39 5.42 1.23
CA ARG A 126 5.61 5.12 2.43
C ARG A 126 5.07 6.37 3.09
N SER A 127 4.10 6.19 4.00
CA SER A 127 3.67 7.24 4.93
C SER A 127 4.09 6.93 6.36
N VAL A 128 4.11 7.96 7.19
CA VAL A 128 4.29 7.86 8.63
C VAL A 128 3.05 8.38 9.35
N GLU A 129 2.58 7.61 10.31
CA GLU A 129 1.55 8.02 11.25
C GLU A 129 2.16 8.07 12.65
N HIS A 130 1.88 9.14 13.39
CA HIS A 130 2.36 9.32 14.75
C HIS A 130 1.19 9.08 15.71
N SER A 131 1.33 8.04 16.54
CA SER A 131 0.43 7.80 17.67
C SER A 131 1.22 7.94 18.96
N GLN A 132 0.95 9.01 19.70
CA GLN A 132 1.74 9.40 20.87
C GLN A 132 3.24 9.52 20.50
N ALA A 133 4.10 8.75 21.16
CA ALA A 133 5.54 8.71 20.90
C ALA A 133 5.96 7.67 19.84
N ILE A 134 5.01 6.97 19.22
CA ILE A 134 5.27 5.88 18.28
C ILE A 134 5.08 6.36 16.85
N ALA A 135 6.12 6.21 16.02
CA ALA A 135 6.05 6.40 14.58
C ALA A 135 5.78 5.07 13.88
N PHE A 136 4.65 4.99 13.18
CA PHE A 136 4.22 3.83 12.42
C PHE A 136 4.41 4.10 10.92
N TRP A 137 5.31 3.33 10.30
CA TRP A 137 5.69 3.53 8.90
C TRP A 137 4.97 2.51 8.03
N GLY A 138 4.17 2.99 7.09
CA GLY A 138 3.16 2.14 6.46
C GLY A 138 2.77 2.56 5.06
N LYS A 139 1.77 1.84 4.55
CA LYS A 139 1.06 2.12 3.32
C LYS A 139 -0.35 1.55 3.47
N SER A 140 -1.34 2.34 3.09
CA SER A 140 -2.69 1.86 2.81
C SER A 140 -2.90 1.68 1.30
N GLY A 141 -3.83 0.81 0.95
CA GLY A 141 -4.28 0.58 -0.41
C GLY A 141 -5.72 0.09 -0.38
N SER A 142 -6.56 0.68 -1.22
CA SER A 142 -7.97 0.31 -1.32
C SER A 142 -8.35 0.15 -2.78
N ARG A 143 -9.11 -0.90 -3.03
CA ARG A 143 -9.70 -1.27 -4.31
C ARG A 143 -11.09 -1.84 -4.07
N TYR A 144 -11.87 -2.00 -5.15
CA TYR A 144 -13.24 -2.52 -5.05
C TYR A 144 -13.27 -3.81 -4.24
N GLY A 145 -14.04 -3.84 -3.17
CA GLY A 145 -14.16 -4.99 -2.29
C GLY A 145 -13.03 -5.23 -1.29
N TYR A 146 -11.93 -4.45 -1.31
CA TYR A 146 -10.77 -4.70 -0.46
C TYR A 146 -10.09 -3.41 0.00
N THR A 147 -9.94 -3.24 1.31
CA THR A 147 -9.06 -2.22 1.90
C THR A 147 -7.99 -2.90 2.74
N THR A 148 -6.74 -2.60 2.44
CA THR A 148 -5.57 -3.16 3.10
C THR A 148 -4.71 -2.05 3.68
N ALA A 149 -4.19 -2.26 4.88
CA ALA A 149 -3.11 -1.45 5.41
C ALA A 149 -1.98 -2.33 5.94
N VAL A 150 -0.76 -1.86 5.73
CA VAL A 150 0.46 -2.49 6.21
C VAL A 150 1.30 -1.43 6.89
N GLY A 151 1.95 -1.77 7.99
CA GLY A 151 3.00 -0.93 8.52
C GLY A 151 3.76 -1.57 9.66
N ALA A 152 4.81 -0.89 10.10
CA ALA A 152 5.58 -1.31 11.25
C ALA A 152 6.25 -0.12 11.96
N THR A 153 6.58 -0.30 13.22
CA THR A 153 7.56 0.55 13.91
C THR A 153 8.97 0.25 13.39
N ARG A 154 9.88 1.23 13.48
CA ARG A 154 11.26 1.07 13.03
C ARG A 154 12.06 0.18 13.99
N ASP A 155 12.10 0.53 15.27
CA ASP A 155 12.93 -0.15 16.29
C ASP A 155 12.26 -0.22 17.67
N PRO A 156 12.02 -1.42 18.25
CA PRO A 156 12.05 -2.72 17.58
C PRO A 156 10.90 -2.82 16.56
N PRO A 157 11.03 -3.62 15.48
CA PRO A 157 9.99 -3.74 14.47
C PRO A 157 8.80 -4.53 15.00
N ARG A 158 7.64 -3.85 15.08
CA ARG A 158 6.32 -4.43 15.35
C ARG A 158 5.43 -4.12 14.16
N SER A 159 4.98 -5.16 13.46
CA SER A 159 4.12 -5.06 12.29
C SER A 159 2.65 -5.09 12.64
N LEU A 160 1.85 -4.42 11.83
CA LEU A 160 0.42 -4.67 11.70
C LEU A 160 0.11 -4.75 10.21
N VAL A 161 -0.59 -5.82 9.83
CA VAL A 161 -1.11 -6.01 8.48
C VAL A 161 -2.54 -6.48 8.61
N TYR A 162 -3.45 -5.78 7.94
CA TYR A 162 -4.84 -6.22 7.84
C TYR A 162 -5.38 -5.98 6.43
N SER A 163 -6.33 -6.81 6.05
CA SER A 163 -7.18 -6.61 4.88
C SER A 163 -8.62 -6.82 5.32
N VAL A 164 -9.50 -5.91 4.94
CA VAL A 164 -10.94 -5.98 5.20
C VAL A 164 -11.69 -5.90 3.88
N ASN A 165 -12.76 -6.69 3.76
CA ASN A 165 -13.64 -6.66 2.60
C ASN A 165 -14.55 -5.43 2.69
N ALA A 166 -14.02 -4.27 2.27
CA ALA A 166 -14.70 -2.99 2.36
C ALA A 166 -15.66 -2.82 1.18
N THR A 167 -16.88 -2.39 1.46
CA THR A 167 -17.92 -2.13 0.46
C THR A 167 -17.82 -0.76 -0.19
N ASP A 168 -16.92 0.08 0.31
CA ASP A 168 -16.54 1.37 -0.24
C ASP A 168 -15.01 1.45 -0.32
N ALA A 169 -14.47 1.38 -1.55
CA ALA A 169 -13.05 1.40 -1.85
C ALA A 169 -12.33 2.70 -1.46
N LYS A 170 -13.02 3.73 -0.96
CA LYS A 170 -12.38 4.95 -0.44
C LYS A 170 -12.84 5.33 0.96
N GLY A 171 -13.90 4.77 1.50
CA GLY A 171 -14.45 5.26 2.76
C GLY A 171 -14.80 6.75 2.69
N ARG A 172 -15.46 7.27 3.73
CA ARG A 172 -15.88 8.68 3.72
C ARG A 172 -14.74 9.69 3.90
N ASP A 173 -13.57 9.21 4.37
CA ASP A 173 -12.45 10.04 4.80
C ASP A 173 -11.18 9.92 3.90
N LEU A 174 -11.16 9.07 2.88
CA LEU A 174 -10.05 9.08 1.89
C LEU A 174 -10.39 10.03 0.73
N ASN A 175 -9.34 10.52 0.05
CA ASN A 175 -9.47 11.46 -1.06
C ASN A 175 -10.61 11.10 -2.02
N ARG A 176 -11.55 12.03 -2.18
CA ARG A 176 -12.54 12.02 -3.25
C ARG A 176 -11.81 11.91 -4.59
N THR A 177 -12.10 10.88 -5.36
CA THR A 177 -11.75 10.85 -6.79
C THR A 177 -12.85 11.54 -7.58
N ALA A 178 -12.45 12.16 -8.69
CA ALA A 178 -13.33 12.91 -9.60
C ALA A 178 -14.53 12.10 -10.07
#